data_AF-A0A3D5DCV6-F1
#
_entry.id   AF-A0A3D5DCV6-F1
#
_cell.length_a   1.000
_cell.length_b   1.000
_cell.length_c   1.000
_cell.angle_alpha   90.00
_cell.angle_beta   90.00
_cell.angle_gamma   90.00
#
_symmetry.space_group_name_H-M   'P 1'
#
loop_
_entity.id
_entity.type
_entity.pdbx_description
1 polymer ?
#
loop_
_entity_poly.entity_id
_entity_poly.type
_entity_poly.pdbx_seq_one_letter_code
_entity_poly.pdbx_strand_id
1 'polypeptide(L)' 'MGLAKDDFDALVVEIVTRHIGNICEGSVVVRPSRNSKYVSVTITFLAQSQAQLDALYTELSAHERVLMAL' A
#
# COMPACT_ATOMS: atom_id res chain seq x y z
N MET A 1 -5.44 2.82 4.32
CA MET A 1 -6.53 2.08 5.00
C MET A 1 -7.51 1.60 3.94
N GLY A 2 -7.76 0.30 3.85
CA GLY A 2 -8.64 -0.31 2.84
C GLY A 2 -9.48 -1.46 3.40
N LEU A 3 -10.38 -2.01 2.59
CA LEU A 3 -11.14 -3.21 2.94
C LEU A 3 -10.20 -4.42 3.03
N ALA A 4 -10.29 -5.20 4.10
CA ALA A 4 -9.45 -6.38 4.33
C ALA A 4 -9.90 -7.65 3.58
N LYS A 5 -10.86 -7.50 2.66
CA LYS A 5 -11.23 -8.57 1.73
C LYS A 5 -10.31 -8.43 0.53
N ASP A 6 -9.64 -9.52 0.14
CA ASP A 6 -8.97 -9.70 -1.16
C ASP A 6 -7.44 -9.43 -1.21
N ASP A 7 -6.64 -9.90 -0.25
CA ASP A 7 -5.16 -9.84 -0.35
C ASP A 7 -4.61 -8.42 -0.60
N PHE A 8 -5.21 -7.44 0.08
CA PHE A 8 -4.89 -6.03 -0.11
C PHE A 8 -3.42 -5.73 0.12
N ASP A 9 -2.76 -6.40 1.08
CA ASP A 9 -1.32 -6.26 1.29
C ASP A 9 -0.50 -6.75 0.10
N ALA A 10 -0.79 -7.93 -0.46
CA ALA A 10 -0.11 -8.45 -1.63
C ALA A 10 -0.26 -7.51 -2.82
N LEU A 11 -1.46 -6.97 -3.04
CA LEU A 11 -1.74 -6.03 -4.12
C LEU A 11 -0.98 -4.71 -3.95
N VAL A 12 -0.97 -4.14 -2.74
CA VAL A 12 -0.20 -2.92 -2.46
C VAL A 12 1.29 -3.18 -2.63
N VAL A 13 1.81 -4.31 -2.15
CA VAL A 13 3.22 -4.68 -2.34
C VAL A 13 3.58 -4.83 -3.81
N GLU A 14 2.70 -5.41 -4.63
CA GLU A 14 2.90 -5.57 -6.07
C GLU A 14 2.92 -4.21 -6.81
N ILE A 15 2.00 -3.31 -6.47
CA ILE A 15 1.96 -1.94 -7.03
C ILE A 15 3.22 -1.17 -6.62
N VAL A 16 3.59 -1.25 -5.35
CA VAL A 16 4.75 -0.53 -4.82
C VAL A 16 6.05 -1.08 -5.39
N THR A 17 6.21 -2.40 -5.48
CA THR A 17 7.42 -2.98 -6.09
C THR A 17 7.53 -2.59 -7.57
N ARG A 18 6.40 -2.47 -8.27
CA ARG A 18 6.37 -2.05 -9.68
C ARG A 18 6.77 -0.59 -9.90
N HIS A 19 6.41 0.31 -8.98
CA HIS A 19 6.75 1.74 -9.08
C HIS A 19 8.12 2.10 -8.51
N ILE A 20 8.50 1.49 -7.38
CA ILE A 20 9.72 1.86 -6.63
C ILE A 20 10.86 0.85 -6.82
N GLY A 21 10.57 -0.34 -7.34
CA GLY A 21 11.55 -1.37 -7.72
C GLY A 21 12.22 -2.09 -6.56
N ASN A 22 12.61 -1.37 -5.50
CA ASN A 22 13.28 -1.95 -4.33
C ASN A 22 12.57 -1.53 -3.05
N ILE A 23 11.60 -2.34 -2.65
CA ILE A 23 11.05 -2.31 -1.30
C ILE A 23 11.63 -3.49 -0.53
N CYS A 24 12.27 -3.21 0.61
CA CYS A 24 12.61 -4.28 1.53
C CYS A 24 11.31 -4.91 2.05
N GLU A 25 11.13 -6.22 1.86
CA GLU A 25 9.94 -6.94 2.33
C GLU A 25 9.69 -6.78 3.84
N GLY A 26 10.74 -6.50 4.62
CA GLY A 26 10.65 -6.18 6.05
C GLY A 26 10.11 -4.77 6.37
N SER A 27 9.95 -3.90 5.38
CA SER A 27 9.41 -2.55 5.54
C SER A 27 7.89 -2.47 5.47
N VAL A 28 7.23 -3.59 5.13
CA VAL A 28 5.79 -3.69 5.00
C VAL A 28 5.23 -4.20 6.32
N VAL A 29 4.44 -3.36 6.99
CA VAL A 29 3.73 -3.71 8.22
C VAL A 29 2.25 -3.77 7.92
N VAL A 30 1.71 -4.98 7.93
CA VAL A 30 0.28 -5.23 7.77
C VAL A 30 -0.35 -5.37 9.14
N ARG A 31 -1.29 -4.49 9.46
CA ARG A 31 -2.12 -4.58 10.67
C ARG A 31 -3.57 -4.83 10.30
N PRO A 32 -4.07 -6.07 10.44
CA PRO A 32 -5.50 -6.32 10.32
C PRO A 32 -6.25 -5.66 11.48
N SER A 33 -7.39 -5.04 11.18
CA SER A 33 -8.24 -4.43 12.20
C SER A 33 -9.03 -5.49 12.97
N ARG A 34 -9.43 -5.19 14.21
CA ARG A 34 -10.04 -6.12 15.19
C ARG A 34 -11.32 -6.83 14.71
N ASN A 35 -11.94 -6.35 13.63
CA ASN A 35 -13.16 -6.93 13.05
C ASN A 35 -12.92 -7.57 11.67
N SER A 36 -11.67 -7.67 11.21
CA SER A 36 -11.29 -8.16 9.87
C SER A 36 -12.00 -7.46 8.71
N LYS A 37 -12.60 -6.28 8.96
CA LYS A 37 -13.29 -5.47 7.96
C LYS A 37 -12.34 -4.51 7.25
N TYR A 38 -11.32 -4.06 7.95
CA TYR A 38 -10.33 -3.10 7.44
C TYR A 38 -8.91 -3.60 7.71
N VAL A 39 -8.00 -3.28 6.80
CA VAL A 39 -6.58 -3.55 6.94
C VAL A 39 -5.80 -2.24 6.77
N SER A 40 -4.83 -2.06 7.65
CA SER A 40 -3.86 -0.97 7.56
C SER A 40 -2.54 -1.57 7.09
N VAL A 41 -2.05 -1.11 5.95
CA VAL A 41 -0.74 -1.47 5.41
C VAL A 41 0.13 -0.24 5.52
N THR A 42 1.28 -0.37 6.17
CA THR A 42 2.28 0.68 6.32
C THR A 42 3.54 0.22 5.62
N ILE A 43 4.05 1.01 4.67
CA ILE A 43 5.24 0.65 3.90
C ILE A 43 6.27 1.73 4.08
N THR A 44 7.44 1.35 4.61
CA THR A 44 8.55 2.28 4.86
C THR A 44 9.64 2.11 3.82
N PHE A 45 9.74 3.02 2.86
CA PHE A 45 10.79 2.96 1.84
C PHE A 45 11.47 4.32 1.66
N LEU A 46 12.67 4.29 1.07
CA LEU A 46 13.37 5.50 0.65
C LEU A 46 12.81 5.97 -0.68
N ALA A 47 11.97 7.00 -0.64
CA ALA A 47 11.45 7.63 -1.84
C ALA A 47 12.61 8.28 -2.61
N GLN A 48 12.95 7.73 -3.79
CA GLN A 48 13.98 8.31 -4.66
C GLN A 48 13.43 9.52 -5.44
N SER A 49 12.12 9.63 -5.59
CA SER A 49 11.47 10.75 -6.28
C SER A 49 10.03 10.95 -5.83
N GLN A 50 9.61 12.21 -5.75
CA GLN A 50 8.23 12.58 -5.42
C GLN A 50 7.24 12.11 -6.48
N ALA A 51 7.66 12.04 -7.75
CA ALA A 51 6.85 11.51 -8.84
C ALA A 51 6.48 10.02 -8.66
N GLN A 52 7.35 9.21 -8.05
CA GLN A 52 7.05 7.81 -7.75
C GLN A 52 5.99 7.71 -6.65
N LEU A 53 6.09 8.53 -5.61
CA LEU A 53 5.09 8.63 -4.55
C LEU A 53 3.73 9.07 -5.11
N ASP A 54 3.72 10.08 -5.96
CA ASP A 54 2.49 10.61 -6.57
C ASP A 54 1.81 9.58 -7.49
N ALA A 55 2.59 8.87 -8.31
CA ALA A 55 2.08 7.79 -9.16
C ALA A 55 1.48 6.65 -8.32
N LEU A 56 2.18 6.25 -7.25
CA LEU A 56 1.68 5.27 -6.29
C LEU A 56 0.42 5.73 -5.59
N TYR A 57 0.39 6.97 -5.10
CA TYR A 57 -0.74 7.54 -4.38
C TYR A 57 -1.95 7.67 -5.30
N THR A 58 -1.75 8.07 -6.55
CA THR A 58 -2.78 8.10 -7.60
C THR A 58 -3.30 6.69 -7.89
N GLU A 59 -2.43 5.70 -8.08
CA GLU A 59 -2.84 4.33 -8.41
C GLU A 59 -3.59 3.66 -7.25
N LEU A 60 -3.08 3.85 -6.02
CA LEU A 60 -3.74 3.41 -4.80
C LEU A 60 -5.07 4.14 -4.60
N SER A 61 -5.11 5.47 -4.72
CA SER A 61 -6.36 6.22 -4.54
C SER A 61 -7.38 5.97 -5.66
N ALA A 62 -6.94 5.59 -6.86
CA ALA A 62 -7.81 5.19 -7.96
C ALA A 62 -8.37 3.77 -7.77
N HIS A 63 -7.76 2.97 -6.90
CA HIS A 63 -8.32 1.70 -6.51
C HIS A 63 -9.50 1.90 -5.56
N GLU A 64 -10.68 1.43 -6.00
CA GLU A 64 -11.95 1.46 -5.24
C GLU A 64 -11.86 0.81 -3.84
N ARG A 65 -10.80 0.03 -3.61
CA ARG A 65 -10.49 -0.66 -2.34
C ARG A 65 -9.73 0.21 -1.33
N VAL A 66 -9.12 1.32 -1.74
CA VAL A 66 -8.37 2.24 -0.87
C VAL A 66 -9.31 3.34 -0.39
N LEU A 67 -9.70 3.26 0.89
CA LEU A 67 -10.57 4.27 1.51
C LEU A 67 -9.78 5.53 1.91
N MET A 68 -8.50 5.38 2.20
CA MET A 68 -7.64 6.48 2.63
C MET A 68 -6.17 6.13 2.44
N ALA A 69 -5.41 6.95 1.74
CA ALA A 69 -3.94 6.91 1.71
C ALA A 69 -3.41 8.10 2.52
N LEU A 70 -2.40 7.92 3.36
CA LEU A 70 -1.92 8.92 4.32
C LEU A 70 -0.40 8.90 4.36
#